data_AF-S2E6L9-F1
#
_entry.id   AF-S2E6L9-F1
#
_cell.length_a   1.000
_cell.length_b   1.000
_cell.length_c   1.000
_cell.angle_alpha   90.00
_cell.angle_beta   90.00
_cell.angle_gamma   90.00
#
_symmetry.space_group_name_H-M   'P 1'
#
loop_
_entity.id
_entity.type
_entity.pdbx_description
1 polymer ?
#
loop_
_entity_poly.entity_id
_entity_poly.type
_entity_poly.pdbx_seq_one_letter_code
_entity_poly.pdbx_strand_id
1 'polypeptide(L)'
;MIVAIRKSNHEKVFAFEEKLEGEEYYCPCCKLPVIHHNSTARLREPHFKHKSKETLCPNATKESQWHYDTKISIYNYLKQTYSSNFRELELEKSLFNGSQRADVFLKTMKGNNIAIEVQSSVLTVDEIKRRTSLYFKNSIYVLWLLKYNLSRFICNTIVTPYGKPIRNVTKLNAMELWLHEAYLGRLYFWNPTRPSFIWVELADVFSEDSSFYSDGEEQYFYGKKLKTKKEIMRDKIGVDFREFRIGQFGEINNSNIPNRKIFYVGR
;
A
#
# COMPACT_ATOMS: atom_id res chain seq x y z
N MET A 1 -0.94 16.40 5.73
CA MET A 1 0.15 16.29 4.74
C MET A 1 1.45 16.68 5.42
N ILE A 2 2.52 15.99 5.06
CA ILE A 2 3.81 16.01 5.76
C ILE A 2 4.77 17.02 5.13
N VAL A 3 4.59 17.30 3.85
CA VAL A 3 5.47 18.20 3.08
C VAL A 3 4.75 19.47 2.66
N ALA A 4 5.48 20.56 2.48
CA ALA A 4 5.01 21.76 1.78
C ALA A 4 6.15 22.41 0.98
N ILE A 5 5.83 23.39 0.14
CA ILE A 5 6.81 24.24 -0.52
C ILE A 5 6.93 25.54 0.26
N ARG A 6 8.13 25.87 0.74
CA ARG A 6 8.41 27.12 1.46
C ARG A 6 8.42 28.30 0.48
N LYS A 7 7.83 29.44 0.87
CA LYS A 7 7.74 30.61 -0.01
C LYS A 7 9.09 31.26 -0.29
N SER A 8 9.92 31.43 0.75
CA SER A 8 11.17 32.19 0.67
C SER A 8 12.19 31.64 -0.32
N ASN A 9 12.30 30.32 -0.45
CA ASN A 9 13.32 29.67 -1.27
C ASN A 9 12.79 28.58 -2.22
N HIS A 10 11.47 28.37 -2.26
CA HIS A 10 10.80 27.35 -3.08
C HIS A 10 11.24 25.90 -2.80
N GLU A 11 11.86 25.63 -1.65
CA GLU A 11 12.26 24.28 -1.26
C GLU A 11 11.09 23.47 -0.72
N LYS A 12 11.15 22.15 -0.94
CA LYS A 12 10.24 21.20 -0.32
C LYS A 12 10.72 20.90 1.09
N VAL A 13 9.87 21.15 2.08
CA VAL A 13 10.21 21.02 3.51
C VAL A 13 9.32 20.01 4.21
N PHE A 14 9.84 19.40 5.28
CA PHE A 14 9.09 18.47 6.13
C PHE A 14 8.52 19.17 7.36
N ALA A 15 7.26 18.92 7.67
CA ALA A 15 6.57 19.54 8.79
C ALA A 15 7.26 19.26 10.15
N PHE A 16 7.91 18.10 10.27
CA PHE A 16 8.62 17.69 11.50
C PHE A 16 10.04 18.27 11.61
N GLU A 17 10.60 18.86 10.56
CA GLU A 17 11.89 19.55 10.57
C GLU A 17 11.74 21.08 10.58
N GLU A 18 10.60 21.58 10.09
CA GLU A 18 10.33 23.00 9.92
C GLU A 18 10.09 23.74 11.24
N LYS A 19 10.70 24.94 11.38
CA LYS A 19 10.65 25.74 12.62
C LYS A 19 10.57 27.25 12.37
N LEU A 20 10.48 27.70 11.11
CA LEU A 20 10.50 29.13 10.79
C LEU A 20 9.16 29.80 11.10
N GLU A 21 9.20 30.75 12.04
CA GLU A 21 8.07 31.60 12.40
C GLU A 21 7.84 32.68 11.33
N GLY A 22 6.57 33.01 11.05
CA GLY A 22 6.20 34.00 10.03
C GLY A 22 6.37 33.56 8.57
N GLU A 23 6.94 32.38 8.32
CA GLU A 23 7.09 31.81 6.99
C GLU A 23 5.76 31.35 6.38
N GLU A 24 5.65 31.46 5.05
CA GLU A 24 4.48 31.01 4.31
C GLU A 24 4.78 29.72 3.54
N TYR A 25 3.78 28.86 3.45
CA TYR A 25 3.90 27.56 2.82
C TYR A 25 2.79 27.34 1.80
N TYR A 26 3.11 26.64 0.73
CA TYR A 26 2.17 26.27 -0.33
C TYR A 26 2.09 24.76 -0.49
N CYS A 27 0.90 24.28 -0.83
CA CYS A 27 0.71 22.88 -1.16
C CYS A 27 1.46 22.53 -2.45
N PRO A 28 2.29 21.48 -2.51
CA PRO A 28 3.02 21.12 -3.72
C PRO A 28 2.10 20.67 -4.85
N CYS A 29 0.87 20.22 -4.51
CA CYS A 29 -0.15 19.77 -5.44
C CYS A 29 -0.94 20.94 -6.06
N CYS A 30 -1.72 21.68 -5.26
CA CYS A 30 -2.63 22.71 -5.77
C CYS A 30 -2.06 24.14 -5.70
N LYS A 31 -0.86 24.31 -5.15
CA LYS A 31 -0.20 25.62 -4.95
C LYS A 31 -0.94 26.60 -4.04
N LEU A 32 -2.04 26.19 -3.41
CA LEU A 32 -2.77 27.01 -2.45
C LEU A 32 -2.03 27.10 -1.11
N PRO A 33 -2.22 28.19 -0.33
CA PRO A 33 -1.59 28.37 0.96
C PRO A 33 -1.98 27.30 2.00
N VAL A 34 -0.99 26.86 2.79
CA VAL A 34 -1.16 25.94 3.91
C VAL A 34 -0.58 26.54 5.19
N ILE A 35 -1.10 26.10 6.34
CA ILE A 35 -0.65 26.46 7.68
C ILE A 35 0.21 25.31 8.21
N HIS A 36 1.38 25.64 8.73
CA HIS A 36 2.18 24.71 9.52
C HIS A 36 1.58 24.57 10.91
N HIS A 37 1.04 23.40 11.22
CA HIS A 37 0.59 23.06 12.56
C HIS A 37 1.70 22.28 13.24
N ASN A 38 2.38 22.91 14.19
CA ASN A 38 3.36 22.27 15.05
C ASN A 38 2.95 22.49 16.51
N SER A 39 2.50 21.44 17.18
CA SER A 39 2.09 21.52 18.58
C SER A 39 3.32 21.40 19.48
N THR A 40 3.69 22.47 20.20
CA THR A 40 4.76 22.44 21.21
C THR A 40 4.52 21.38 22.29
N ALA A 41 3.26 21.11 22.64
CA ALA A 41 2.87 20.07 23.58
C ALA A 41 2.93 18.62 23.03
N ARG A 42 3.37 18.42 21.77
CA ARG A 42 3.35 17.13 21.03
C ARG A 42 2.00 16.39 21.04
N LEU A 43 0.89 17.08 21.29
CA LEU A 43 -0.46 16.50 21.30
C LEU A 43 -0.92 16.07 19.90
N ARG A 44 -0.29 16.60 18.86
CA ARG A 44 -0.55 16.30 17.46
C ARG A 44 0.75 16.32 16.67
N GLU A 45 0.85 15.41 15.72
CA GLU A 45 1.98 15.37 14.79
C GLU A 45 2.11 16.67 13.99
N PRO A 46 3.34 17.14 13.75
CA PRO A 46 3.58 18.27 12.87
C PRO A 46 3.04 18.00 11.46
N HIS A 47 2.20 18.88 10.93
CA HIS A 47 1.65 18.73 9.59
C HIS A 47 1.32 20.07 8.96
N PHE A 48 1.21 20.09 7.64
CA PHE A 48 0.63 21.20 6.90
C PHE A 48 -0.87 20.98 6.67
N LYS A 49 -1.66 22.05 6.74
CA LYS A 49 -3.12 22.02 6.52
C LYS A 49 -3.54 23.19 5.63
N HIS A 50 -4.40 22.95 4.65
CA HIS A 50 -4.96 24.02 3.83
C HIS A 50 -5.71 25.06 4.68
N LYS A 51 -5.52 26.36 4.36
CA LYS A 51 -6.24 27.46 5.02
C LYS A 51 -7.76 27.36 4.78
N SER A 52 -8.16 27.09 3.54
CA SER A 52 -9.56 26.83 3.18
C SER A 52 -9.94 25.36 3.42
N LYS A 53 -11.15 25.14 3.96
CA LYS A 53 -11.74 23.81 4.13
C LYS A 53 -12.33 23.26 2.83
N GLU A 54 -12.56 24.11 1.82
CA GLU A 54 -13.30 23.78 0.58
C GLU A 54 -12.37 23.48 -0.61
N THR A 55 -11.21 22.87 -0.35
CA THR A 55 -10.32 22.46 -1.44
C THR A 55 -10.59 21.02 -1.86
N LEU A 56 -10.76 20.80 -3.16
CA LEU A 56 -10.81 19.45 -3.77
C LEU A 56 -9.42 18.81 -3.90
N CYS A 57 -8.39 19.41 -3.30
CA CYS A 57 -7.03 18.88 -3.35
C CYS A 57 -6.95 17.54 -2.59
N PRO A 58 -6.37 16.48 -3.18
CA PRO A 58 -6.16 15.20 -2.49
C PRO A 58 -5.35 15.32 -1.19
N ASN A 59 -4.53 16.37 -1.06
CA ASN A 59 -3.72 16.62 0.13
C ASN A 59 -4.51 17.23 1.29
N ALA A 60 -5.77 17.63 1.07
CA ALA A 60 -6.64 18.18 2.10
C ALA A 60 -7.35 17.10 2.94
N THR A 61 -7.41 15.87 2.45
CA THR A 61 -7.99 14.74 3.17
C THR A 61 -7.19 14.46 4.44
N LYS A 62 -7.89 14.37 5.57
CA LYS A 62 -7.29 14.01 6.85
C LYS A 62 -6.80 12.55 6.79
N GLU A 63 -5.54 12.35 7.08
CA GLU A 63 -4.93 11.02 7.19
C GLU A 63 -4.99 10.49 8.62
N SER A 64 -4.92 9.16 8.76
CA SER A 64 -4.79 8.52 10.07
C SER A 64 -3.36 8.65 10.62
N GLN A 65 -3.21 8.62 11.94
CA GLN A 65 -1.90 8.61 12.60
C GLN A 65 -1.00 7.49 12.09
N TRP A 66 -1.55 6.28 11.98
CA TRP A 66 -0.83 5.11 11.46
C TRP A 66 -0.30 5.33 10.03
N HIS A 67 -1.09 5.98 9.17
CA HIS A 67 -0.67 6.29 7.79
C HIS A 67 0.49 7.29 7.79
N TYR A 68 0.37 8.36 8.58
CA TYR A 68 1.41 9.37 8.77
C TYR A 68 2.73 8.75 9.23
N ASP A 69 2.70 7.97 10.32
CA ASP A 69 3.90 7.35 10.90
C ASP A 69 4.55 6.34 9.96
N THR A 70 3.74 5.55 9.26
CA THR A 70 4.23 4.51 8.34
C THR A 70 5.00 5.12 7.17
N LYS A 71 4.50 6.22 6.59
CA LYS A 71 5.20 6.90 5.48
C LYS A 71 6.56 7.44 5.90
N ILE A 72 6.61 8.09 7.07
CA ILE A 72 7.86 8.62 7.63
C ILE A 72 8.82 7.48 7.94
N SER A 73 8.32 6.39 8.55
CA SER A 73 9.12 5.21 8.86
C SER A 73 9.76 4.59 7.62
N ILE A 74 8.99 4.40 6.54
CA ILE A 74 9.49 3.90 5.26
C ILE A 74 10.52 4.86 4.66
N TYR A 75 10.21 6.16 4.59
CA TYR A 75 11.11 7.16 4.01
C TYR A 75 12.44 7.21 4.77
N ASN A 76 12.40 7.22 6.10
CA ASN A 76 13.60 7.23 6.93
C ASN A 76 14.41 5.94 6.77
N TYR A 77 13.77 4.77 6.76
CA TYR A 77 14.44 3.50 6.48
C TYR A 77 15.17 3.53 5.13
N LEU A 78 14.51 3.99 4.07
CA LEU A 78 15.11 4.09 2.75
C LEU A 78 16.25 5.12 2.71
N LYS A 79 16.06 6.29 3.32
CA LYS A 79 17.06 7.37 3.37
C LYS A 79 18.32 6.95 4.13
N GLN A 80 18.16 6.29 5.28
CA GLN A 80 19.28 5.91 6.15
C GLN A 80 20.04 4.70 5.59
N THR A 81 19.34 3.71 5.04
CA THR A 81 19.96 2.43 4.66
C THR A 81 20.32 2.35 3.18
N TYR A 82 19.62 3.06 2.30
CA TYR A 82 19.74 2.89 0.84
C TYR A 82 19.84 4.21 0.06
N SER A 83 20.17 5.35 0.68
CA SER A 83 20.24 6.65 -0.01
C SER A 83 21.15 6.64 -1.23
N SER A 84 22.28 5.92 -1.20
CA SER A 84 23.20 5.79 -2.33
C SER A 84 22.63 5.00 -3.52
N ASN A 85 21.49 4.31 -3.36
CA ASN A 85 20.80 3.60 -4.42
C ASN A 85 19.80 4.48 -5.19
N PHE A 86 19.59 5.74 -4.78
CA PHE A 86 18.56 6.61 -5.32
C PHE A 86 19.13 7.92 -5.87
N ARG A 87 18.65 8.33 -7.05
CA ARG A 87 18.84 9.69 -7.57
C ARG A 87 17.88 10.69 -6.91
N GLU A 88 16.74 10.19 -6.47
CA GLU A 88 15.67 10.96 -5.86
C GLU A 88 14.95 10.08 -4.85
N LEU A 89 14.64 10.63 -3.67
CA LEU A 89 13.80 10.02 -2.66
C LEU A 89 12.95 11.12 -2.04
N GLU A 90 11.63 11.03 -2.21
CA GLU A 90 10.69 12.05 -1.78
C GLU A 90 9.52 11.47 -1.01
N LEU A 91 9.16 12.13 0.09
CA LEU A 91 7.88 11.92 0.77
C LEU A 91 6.79 12.72 0.06
N GLU A 92 5.60 12.14 -0.08
CA GLU A 92 4.42 12.82 -0.62
C GLU A 92 4.68 13.54 -1.96
N LYS A 93 5.22 12.80 -2.94
CA LYS A 93 5.49 13.34 -4.29
C LYS A 93 4.17 13.62 -5.00
N SER A 94 3.96 14.87 -5.40
CA SER A 94 2.86 15.22 -6.30
C SER A 94 3.21 14.73 -7.70
N LEU A 95 2.31 13.94 -8.29
CA LEU A 95 2.46 13.31 -9.60
C LEU A 95 1.31 13.74 -10.51
N PHE A 96 1.54 13.63 -11.82
CA PHE A 96 0.52 13.82 -12.85
C PHE A 96 -0.24 15.15 -12.70
N ASN A 97 0.52 16.25 -12.59
CA ASN A 97 -0.03 17.60 -12.39
C ASN A 97 -0.95 17.72 -11.16
N GLY A 98 -0.67 16.94 -10.11
CA GLY A 98 -1.43 17.00 -8.86
C GLY A 98 -2.63 16.06 -8.79
N SER A 99 -2.91 15.27 -9.82
CA SER A 99 -4.03 14.31 -9.77
C SER A 99 -3.74 13.10 -8.89
N GLN A 100 -2.48 12.85 -8.54
CA GLN A 100 -2.06 11.79 -7.63
C GLN A 100 -0.95 12.29 -6.71
N ARG A 101 -0.91 11.73 -5.51
CA ARG A 101 0.21 11.84 -4.59
C ARG A 101 0.72 10.43 -4.32
N ALA A 102 2.00 10.17 -4.59
CA ALA A 102 2.66 8.98 -4.09
C ALA A 102 3.10 9.22 -2.65
N ASP A 103 2.78 8.30 -1.76
CA ASP A 103 3.13 8.41 -0.35
C ASP A 103 4.65 8.47 -0.14
N VAL A 104 5.40 7.56 -0.78
CA VAL A 104 6.87 7.64 -0.92
C VAL A 104 7.21 7.39 -2.39
N PHE A 105 8.02 8.28 -2.96
CA PHE A 105 8.51 8.16 -4.33
C PHE A 105 10.03 8.03 -4.33
N LEU A 106 10.56 7.19 -5.20
CA LEU A 106 11.99 7.11 -5.41
C LEU A 106 12.33 6.90 -6.88
N LYS A 107 13.47 7.42 -7.29
CA LYS A 107 14.09 7.17 -8.59
C LYS A 107 15.40 6.45 -8.38
N THR A 108 15.49 5.22 -8.87
CA THR A 108 16.72 4.41 -8.73
C THR A 108 17.89 5.02 -9.51
N MET A 109 19.13 4.64 -9.17
CA MET A 109 20.31 4.99 -9.98
C MET A 109 20.21 4.57 -11.45
N LYS A 110 19.40 3.55 -11.77
CA LYS A 110 19.11 3.09 -13.14
C LYS A 110 18.00 3.88 -13.83
N GLY A 111 17.41 4.89 -13.19
CA GLY A 111 16.37 5.75 -13.75
C GLY A 111 14.93 5.22 -13.60
N ASN A 112 14.72 4.07 -12.97
CA ASN A 112 13.37 3.56 -12.71
C ASN A 112 12.66 4.37 -11.63
N ASN A 113 11.42 4.77 -11.92
CA ASN A 113 10.54 5.46 -10.99
C ASN A 113 9.70 4.45 -10.21
N ILE A 114 9.71 4.55 -8.88
CA ILE A 114 8.95 3.66 -7.98
C ILE A 114 8.08 4.51 -7.06
N ALA A 115 6.82 4.11 -6.91
CA ALA A 115 5.90 4.67 -5.93
C ALA A 115 5.56 3.59 -4.89
N ILE A 116 5.75 3.88 -3.62
CA ILE A 116 5.29 3.04 -2.51
C ILE A 116 4.05 3.73 -1.94
N GLU A 117 2.93 3.01 -1.92
CA GLU A 117 1.62 3.50 -1.49
C GLU A 117 1.20 2.79 -0.21
N VAL A 118 0.94 3.55 0.85
CA VAL A 118 0.56 3.01 2.15
C VAL A 118 -0.96 3.09 2.29
N GLN A 119 -1.63 1.95 2.16
CA GLN A 119 -3.08 1.91 2.14
C GLN A 119 -3.64 1.64 3.55
N SER A 120 -4.10 2.72 4.20
CA SER A 120 -4.64 2.69 5.57
C SER A 120 -6.14 2.35 5.64
N SER A 121 -6.90 2.64 4.59
CA SER A 121 -8.34 2.34 4.46
C SER A 121 -8.60 1.43 3.27
N VAL A 122 -9.76 0.76 3.21
CA VAL A 122 -10.11 -0.07 2.05
C VAL A 122 -10.52 0.84 0.89
N LEU A 123 -9.84 0.73 -0.26
CA LEU A 123 -10.27 1.33 -1.52
C LEU A 123 -11.31 0.43 -2.19
N THR A 124 -12.13 1.03 -3.05
CA THR A 124 -12.87 0.24 -4.05
C THR A 124 -11.88 -0.39 -5.03
N VAL A 125 -12.29 -1.52 -5.62
CA VAL A 125 -11.48 -2.19 -6.65
C VAL A 125 -11.25 -1.26 -7.85
N ASP A 126 -12.25 -0.46 -8.21
CA ASP A 126 -12.13 0.51 -9.31
C ASP A 126 -11.08 1.59 -9.01
N GLU A 127 -11.00 2.08 -7.77
CA GLU A 127 -10.04 3.12 -7.42
C GLU A 127 -8.60 2.60 -7.41
N ILE A 128 -8.34 1.43 -6.83
CA ILE A 128 -7.00 0.83 -6.86
C ILE A 128 -6.58 0.45 -8.29
N LYS A 129 -7.53 -0.03 -9.10
CA LYS A 129 -7.33 -0.29 -10.53
C LYS A 129 -6.98 0.99 -11.30
N ARG A 130 -7.74 2.06 -11.08
CA ARG A 130 -7.53 3.38 -11.70
C ARG A 130 -6.14 3.93 -11.37
N ARG A 131 -5.77 3.94 -10.07
CA ARG A 131 -4.45 4.39 -9.61
C ARG A 131 -3.32 3.55 -10.18
N THR A 132 -3.45 2.22 -10.16
CA THR A 132 -2.42 1.32 -10.72
C THR A 132 -2.25 1.50 -12.23
N SER A 133 -3.35 1.70 -12.96
CA SER A 133 -3.32 1.98 -14.41
C SER A 133 -2.64 3.33 -14.71
N LEU A 134 -2.85 4.34 -13.85
CA LEU A 134 -2.22 5.64 -13.99
C LEU A 134 -0.71 5.55 -13.77
N TYR A 135 -0.25 4.77 -12.79
CA TYR A 135 1.17 4.47 -12.58
C TYR A 135 1.78 3.76 -13.80
N PHE A 136 1.09 2.74 -14.33
CA PHE A 136 1.53 2.02 -15.53
C PHE A 136 1.74 2.94 -16.74
N LYS A 137 0.74 3.78 -17.05
CA LYS A 137 0.77 4.73 -18.19
C LYS A 137 1.93 5.73 -18.09
N ASN A 138 2.41 6.01 -16.88
CA ASN A 138 3.51 6.94 -16.63
C ASN A 138 4.84 6.25 -16.30
N SER A 139 4.97 4.94 -16.60
CA SER A 139 6.20 4.16 -16.37
C SER A 139 6.70 4.17 -14.93
N ILE A 140 5.77 4.13 -13.97
CA ILE A 140 6.07 4.06 -12.53
C ILE A 140 5.73 2.65 -12.03
N TYR A 141 6.67 2.02 -11.33
CA TYR A 141 6.46 0.75 -10.65
C TYR A 141 5.84 1.00 -9.28
N VAL A 142 4.64 0.48 -9.03
CA VAL A 142 3.96 0.68 -7.74
C VAL A 142 4.19 -0.50 -6.79
N LEU A 143 4.35 -0.22 -5.50
CA LEU A 143 4.25 -1.17 -4.40
C LEU A 143 3.11 -0.71 -3.48
N TRP A 144 2.05 -1.50 -3.39
CA TRP A 144 0.92 -1.27 -2.49
C TRP A 144 1.18 -1.98 -1.16
N LEU A 145 1.27 -1.21 -0.07
CA LEU A 145 1.44 -1.73 1.28
C LEU A 145 0.13 -1.64 2.04
N LEU A 146 -0.25 -2.74 2.66
CA LEU A 146 -1.42 -2.83 3.52
C LEU A 146 -1.04 -2.67 4.99
N LYS A 147 -2.03 -2.33 5.82
CA LYS A 147 -1.86 -2.38 7.26
C LYS A 147 -1.65 -3.82 7.72
N TYR A 148 -0.47 -4.10 8.28
CA TYR A 148 -0.20 -5.41 8.86
C TYR A 148 -1.05 -5.60 10.11
N ASN A 149 -1.84 -6.66 10.13
CA ASN A 149 -2.56 -7.08 11.32
C ASN A 149 -2.16 -8.52 11.64
N LEU A 150 -1.25 -8.66 12.59
CA LEU A 150 -0.67 -9.94 12.99
C LEU A 150 -1.75 -10.99 13.35
N SER A 151 -2.86 -10.59 13.98
CA SER A 151 -3.93 -11.52 14.35
C SER A 151 -4.67 -12.13 13.15
N ARG A 152 -4.57 -11.53 11.95
CA ARG A 152 -5.12 -12.10 10.71
C ARG A 152 -4.22 -13.17 10.10
N PHE A 153 -2.96 -13.23 10.51
CA PHE A 153 -1.93 -14.09 9.93
C PHE A 153 -1.35 -15.11 10.92
N ILE A 154 -1.75 -15.08 12.20
CA ILE A 154 -1.42 -16.10 13.21
C ILE A 154 -2.61 -17.04 13.45
N CYS A 155 -2.36 -18.36 13.43
CA CYS A 155 -3.22 -19.44 13.96
C CYS A 155 -4.73 -19.39 13.61
N ASN A 156 -5.10 -18.94 12.41
CA ASN A 156 -6.49 -18.98 11.98
C ASN A 156 -6.87 -20.39 11.51
N THR A 157 -7.70 -21.07 12.30
CA THR A 157 -8.26 -22.38 11.94
C THR A 157 -9.72 -22.20 11.56
N ILE A 158 -10.10 -22.66 10.37
CA ILE A 158 -11.49 -22.75 9.95
C ILE A 158 -11.91 -24.20 10.00
N VAL A 159 -12.96 -24.49 10.76
CA VAL A 159 -13.61 -25.80 10.74
C VAL A 159 -14.61 -25.79 9.57
N THR A 160 -14.44 -26.70 8.61
CA THR A 160 -15.45 -26.93 7.57
C THR A 160 -16.71 -27.53 8.20
N PRO A 161 -17.89 -27.45 7.56
CA PRO A 161 -19.11 -28.10 8.06
C PRO A 161 -18.95 -29.61 8.36
N TYR A 162 -17.92 -30.24 7.80
CA TYR A 162 -17.62 -31.68 7.93
C TYR A 162 -16.42 -31.97 8.83
N GLY A 163 -15.92 -30.97 9.56
CA GLY A 163 -15.04 -31.18 10.71
C GLY A 163 -13.52 -31.16 10.46
N LYS A 164 -13.05 -31.00 9.21
CA LYS A 164 -11.60 -30.87 8.95
C LYS A 164 -11.12 -29.44 9.18
N PRO A 165 -10.23 -29.19 10.15
CA PRO A 165 -9.68 -27.86 10.38
C PRO A 165 -8.68 -27.48 9.28
N ILE A 166 -8.96 -26.41 8.53
CA ILE A 166 -7.97 -25.77 7.66
C ILE A 166 -7.27 -24.69 8.49
N ARG A 167 -6.00 -24.92 8.83
CA ARG A 167 -5.17 -23.98 9.59
C ARG A 167 -4.57 -22.94 8.65
N ASN A 168 -4.11 -21.83 9.22
CA ASN A 168 -3.44 -20.74 8.50
C ASN A 168 -4.29 -20.11 7.38
N VAL A 169 -5.62 -20.03 7.53
CA VAL A 169 -6.48 -19.41 6.52
C VAL A 169 -6.81 -17.97 6.90
N THR A 170 -6.75 -17.05 5.94
CA THR A 170 -7.19 -15.67 6.13
C THR A 170 -8.31 -15.29 5.17
N LYS A 171 -9.21 -14.43 5.62
CA LYS A 171 -10.24 -13.82 4.77
C LYS A 171 -9.70 -12.52 4.17
N LEU A 172 -9.83 -12.38 2.87
CA LEU A 172 -9.47 -11.19 2.11
C LEU A 172 -10.72 -10.40 1.71
N ASN A 173 -10.64 -9.07 1.80
CA ASN A 173 -11.64 -8.18 1.20
C ASN A 173 -11.41 -8.02 -0.32
N ALA A 174 -12.30 -7.31 -1.01
CA ALA A 174 -12.23 -7.16 -2.47
C ALA A 174 -10.92 -6.51 -2.97
N MET A 175 -10.42 -5.48 -2.27
CA MET A 175 -9.15 -4.83 -2.60
C MET A 175 -7.96 -5.78 -2.38
N GLU A 176 -7.97 -6.54 -1.30
CA GLU A 176 -6.92 -7.52 -0.99
C GLU A 176 -6.90 -8.69 -1.97
N LEU A 177 -8.07 -9.18 -2.39
CA LEU A 177 -8.17 -10.19 -3.45
C LEU A 177 -7.61 -9.66 -4.77
N TRP A 178 -7.94 -8.42 -5.12
CA TRP A 178 -7.40 -7.77 -6.31
C TRP A 178 -5.88 -7.61 -6.22
N LEU A 179 -5.36 -7.18 -5.08
CA LEU A 179 -3.92 -7.07 -4.85
C LEU A 179 -3.21 -8.42 -4.88
N HIS A 180 -3.79 -9.45 -4.27
CA HIS A 180 -3.28 -10.81 -4.28
C HIS A 180 -3.03 -11.30 -5.72
N GLU A 181 -4.01 -11.13 -6.61
CA GLU A 181 -3.88 -11.48 -8.03
C GLU A 181 -2.89 -10.54 -8.76
N ALA A 182 -2.95 -9.23 -8.49
CA ALA A 182 -2.02 -8.26 -9.09
C ALA A 182 -0.55 -8.53 -8.72
N TYR A 183 -0.29 -9.07 -7.53
CA TYR A 183 1.04 -9.36 -7.02
C TYR A 183 1.38 -10.86 -6.99
N LEU A 184 0.85 -11.62 -7.95
CA LEU A 184 1.25 -13.00 -8.23
C LEU A 184 1.12 -13.95 -7.03
N GLY A 185 0.07 -13.74 -6.24
CA GLY A 185 -0.24 -14.53 -5.05
C GLY A 185 0.23 -13.93 -3.74
N ARG A 186 0.73 -12.69 -3.71
CA ARG A 186 1.32 -12.07 -2.52
C ARG A 186 0.61 -10.81 -2.06
N LEU A 187 0.70 -10.53 -0.76
CA LEU A 187 0.37 -9.23 -0.16
C LEU A 187 1.60 -8.67 0.53
N TYR A 188 1.73 -7.34 0.52
CA TYR A 188 2.86 -6.62 1.10
C TYR A 188 2.42 -5.71 2.24
N PHE A 189 3.27 -5.59 3.26
CA PHE A 189 3.00 -4.82 4.45
C PHE A 189 4.27 -4.12 4.96
N TRP A 190 4.08 -3.20 5.92
CA TRP A 190 5.15 -2.56 6.66
C TRP A 190 5.10 -2.97 8.13
N ASN A 191 6.26 -3.27 8.72
CA ASN A 191 6.43 -3.46 10.15
C ASN A 191 6.88 -2.14 10.81
N PRO A 192 5.98 -1.41 11.51
CA PRO A 192 6.36 -0.15 12.15
C PRO A 192 7.23 -0.35 13.39
N THR A 193 7.13 -1.49 14.09
CA THR A 193 7.88 -1.76 15.33
C THR A 193 9.34 -2.08 15.04
N ARG A 194 9.59 -2.81 13.96
CA ARG A 194 10.94 -3.06 13.43
C ARG A 194 10.92 -2.66 11.95
N PRO A 195 11.25 -1.39 11.63
CA PRO A 195 11.17 -0.82 10.28
C PRO A 195 11.70 -1.77 9.21
N SER A 196 10.77 -2.46 8.54
CA SER A 196 11.08 -3.45 7.52
C SER A 196 9.85 -3.83 6.72
N PHE A 197 10.07 -4.29 5.48
CA PHE A 197 9.02 -4.83 4.64
C PHE A 197 8.64 -6.25 5.08
N ILE A 198 7.36 -6.58 4.91
CA ILE A 198 6.81 -7.92 5.07
C ILE A 198 6.12 -8.29 3.75
N TRP A 199 6.25 -9.55 3.34
CA TRP A 199 5.32 -10.13 2.37
C TRP A 199 4.74 -11.44 2.88
N VAL A 200 3.52 -11.73 2.45
CA VAL A 200 2.79 -12.98 2.74
C VAL A 200 2.35 -13.58 1.41
N GLU A 201 2.69 -14.85 1.19
CA GLU A 201 2.25 -15.62 0.02
C GLU A 201 1.03 -16.47 0.38
N LEU A 202 0.04 -16.38 -0.49
CA LEU A 202 -1.30 -16.88 -0.26
C LEU A 202 -1.74 -17.78 -1.42
N ALA A 203 -2.32 -18.93 -1.11
CA ALA A 203 -2.87 -19.86 -2.10
C ALA A 203 -4.40 -19.96 -2.04
N ASP A 204 -4.98 -20.48 -3.12
CA ASP A 204 -6.41 -20.78 -3.18
C ASP A 204 -6.77 -21.92 -2.24
N VAL A 205 -7.87 -21.75 -1.50
CA VAL A 205 -8.47 -22.80 -0.69
C VAL A 205 -9.68 -23.36 -1.43
N PHE A 206 -9.86 -24.68 -1.40
CA PHE A 206 -11.01 -25.36 -1.97
C PHE A 206 -11.88 -25.91 -0.82
N SER A 207 -13.21 -25.90 -0.99
CA SER A 207 -14.08 -26.65 -0.08
C SER A 207 -13.83 -28.14 -0.24
N GLU A 208 -14.28 -28.93 0.72
CA GLU A 208 -14.24 -30.39 0.59
C GLU A 208 -15.24 -30.86 -0.47
N ASP A 209 -14.95 -32.02 -1.04
CA ASP A 209 -15.93 -32.75 -1.82
C ASP A 209 -17.05 -33.24 -0.88
N SER A 210 -18.27 -33.31 -1.38
CA SER A 210 -19.40 -33.80 -0.60
C SER A 210 -20.28 -34.71 -1.44
N SER A 211 -20.80 -35.77 -0.86
CA SER A 211 -21.87 -36.57 -1.48
C SER A 211 -23.15 -36.54 -0.64
N PHE A 212 -24.29 -36.65 -1.31
CA PHE A 212 -25.60 -36.84 -0.68
C PHE A 212 -26.49 -37.71 -1.54
N TYR A 213 -27.43 -38.41 -0.94
CA TYR A 213 -28.41 -39.22 -1.67
C TYR A 213 -29.61 -38.37 -2.07
N SER A 214 -30.01 -38.44 -3.33
CA SER A 214 -31.24 -37.85 -3.87
C SER A 214 -31.91 -38.89 -4.77
N ASP A 215 -33.19 -39.16 -4.55
CA ASP A 215 -33.97 -40.16 -5.30
C ASP A 215 -33.33 -41.57 -5.37
N GLY A 216 -32.60 -41.96 -4.32
CA GLY A 216 -31.93 -43.26 -4.23
C GLY A 216 -30.59 -43.33 -4.96
N GLU A 217 -30.16 -42.27 -5.63
CA GLU A 217 -28.85 -42.16 -6.27
C GLU A 217 -27.90 -41.28 -5.44
N GLU A 218 -26.62 -41.67 -5.37
CA GLU A 218 -25.58 -40.85 -4.75
C GLU A 218 -25.18 -39.72 -5.71
N GLN A 219 -25.33 -38.48 -5.26
CA GLN A 219 -24.89 -37.28 -5.96
C GLN A 219 -23.56 -36.82 -5.38
N TYR A 220 -22.52 -36.67 -6.21
CA TYR A 220 -21.19 -36.24 -5.80
C TYR A 220 -20.86 -34.82 -6.28
N PHE A 221 -20.38 -33.98 -5.38
CA PHE A 221 -19.99 -32.59 -5.66
C PHE A 221 -18.53 -32.36 -5.33
N TYR A 222 -17.75 -31.99 -6.34
CA TYR A 222 -16.37 -31.56 -6.14
C TYR A 222 -16.28 -30.22 -5.41
N GLY A 223 -15.26 -30.12 -4.57
CA GLY A 223 -14.88 -28.93 -3.83
C GLY A 223 -14.69 -27.71 -4.72
N LYS A 224 -15.29 -26.58 -4.33
CA LYS A 224 -15.20 -25.31 -5.07
C LYS A 224 -14.19 -24.38 -4.42
N LYS A 225 -13.46 -23.62 -5.24
CA LYS A 225 -12.57 -22.54 -4.78
C LYS A 225 -13.33 -21.55 -3.90
N LEU A 226 -12.84 -21.35 -2.68
CA LEU A 226 -13.36 -20.38 -1.73
C LEU A 226 -12.93 -18.97 -2.16
N LYS A 227 -13.88 -18.17 -2.63
CA LYS A 227 -13.60 -16.88 -3.28
C LYS A 227 -12.82 -15.89 -2.42
N THR A 228 -13.07 -15.86 -1.11
CA THR A 228 -12.51 -14.84 -0.18
C THR A 228 -11.50 -15.40 0.81
N LYS A 229 -11.32 -16.72 0.86
CA LYS A 229 -10.44 -17.38 1.82
C LYS A 229 -9.18 -17.84 1.12
N LYS A 230 -8.02 -17.52 1.69
CA LYS A 230 -6.71 -17.93 1.20
C LYS A 230 -5.91 -18.61 2.30
N GLU A 231 -5.18 -19.65 1.94
CA GLU A 231 -4.22 -20.30 2.83
C GLU A 231 -2.93 -19.49 2.83
N ILE A 232 -2.37 -19.26 4.01
CA ILE A 232 -1.07 -18.64 4.20
C ILE A 232 -0.02 -19.72 4.02
N MET A 233 0.70 -19.64 2.89
CA MET A 233 1.71 -20.63 2.52
C MET A 233 3.03 -20.37 3.21
N ARG A 234 3.46 -19.11 3.18
CA ARG A 234 4.70 -18.62 3.79
C ARG A 234 4.67 -17.11 3.90
N ASP A 235 5.43 -16.59 4.84
CA ASP A 235 5.66 -15.16 5.00
C ASP A 235 7.14 -14.89 5.24
N LYS A 236 7.54 -13.64 5.03
CA LYS A 236 8.87 -13.17 5.41
C LYS A 236 8.74 -11.80 6.04
N ILE A 237 9.25 -11.69 7.26
CA ILE A 237 9.45 -10.43 7.99
C ILE A 237 10.91 -10.02 7.81
N GLY A 238 11.17 -8.71 7.71
CA GLY A 238 12.55 -8.22 7.55
C GLY A 238 13.05 -8.31 6.11
N VAL A 239 12.16 -8.19 5.13
CA VAL A 239 12.52 -8.24 3.71
C VAL A 239 13.39 -7.03 3.39
N ASP A 240 14.61 -7.29 2.93
CA ASP A 240 15.55 -6.24 2.55
C ASP A 240 15.07 -5.56 1.26
N PHE A 241 15.21 -4.23 1.18
CA PHE A 241 14.80 -3.48 -0.01
C PHE A 241 15.46 -3.99 -1.30
N ARG A 242 16.70 -4.51 -1.21
CA ARG A 242 17.44 -5.09 -2.35
C ARG A 242 16.86 -6.40 -2.85
N GLU A 243 15.94 -7.04 -2.13
CA GLU A 243 15.24 -8.24 -2.61
C GLU A 243 14.10 -7.89 -3.58
N PHE A 244 13.64 -6.65 -3.56
CA PHE A 244 12.63 -6.21 -4.50
C PHE A 244 13.19 -6.09 -5.92
N ARG A 245 12.29 -6.28 -6.88
CA ARG A 245 12.50 -6.26 -8.32
C ARG A 245 11.38 -5.44 -8.94
N ILE A 246 11.64 -4.95 -10.14
CA ILE A 246 10.63 -4.33 -10.99
C ILE A 246 10.09 -5.36 -11.97
N GLY A 247 8.79 -5.32 -12.24
CA GLY A 247 8.16 -6.19 -13.22
C GLY A 247 7.05 -5.47 -13.97
N GLN A 248 6.87 -5.83 -15.24
CA GLN A 248 5.78 -5.37 -16.08
C GLN A 248 4.93 -6.57 -16.47
N PHE A 249 3.63 -6.49 -16.22
CA PHE A 249 2.69 -7.59 -16.41
C PHE A 249 1.50 -7.13 -17.23
N GLY A 250 1.05 -8.03 -18.11
CA GLY A 250 -0.14 -7.85 -18.93
C GLY A 250 -1.44 -7.93 -18.14
N GLU A 251 -2.54 -7.71 -18.85
CA GLU A 251 -3.89 -7.82 -18.32
C GLU A 251 -4.24 -9.25 -17.94
N ILE A 252 -5.07 -9.40 -16.90
CA ILE A 252 -5.67 -10.68 -16.51
C ILE A 252 -7.19 -10.49 -16.56
N ASN A 253 -7.78 -10.85 -17.70
CA ASN A 253 -9.19 -10.58 -18.01
C ASN A 253 -10.15 -11.18 -16.97
N ASN A 254 -9.93 -12.44 -16.58
CA ASN A 254 -10.80 -13.14 -15.63
C ASN A 254 -10.84 -12.49 -14.23
N SER A 255 -9.79 -11.78 -13.86
CA SER A 255 -9.65 -11.11 -12.55
C SER A 255 -9.71 -9.59 -12.64
N ASN A 256 -10.03 -9.05 -13.83
CA ASN A 256 -10.10 -7.61 -14.10
C ASN A 256 -8.83 -6.84 -13.66
N ILE A 257 -7.65 -7.46 -13.82
CA ILE A 257 -6.37 -6.83 -13.51
C ILE A 257 -5.83 -6.15 -14.78
N PRO A 258 -5.57 -4.83 -14.77
CA PRO A 258 -5.05 -4.12 -15.93
C PRO A 258 -3.56 -4.39 -16.13
N ASN A 259 -3.04 -3.90 -17.26
CA ASN A 259 -1.60 -3.74 -17.46
C ASN A 259 -0.99 -2.98 -16.29
N ARG A 260 0.14 -3.47 -15.77
CA ARG A 260 0.73 -2.91 -14.55
C ARG A 260 2.24 -3.05 -14.50
N LYS A 261 2.87 -2.07 -13.87
CA LYS A 261 4.27 -2.09 -13.46
C LYS A 261 4.27 -2.18 -11.94
N ILE A 262 4.80 -3.27 -11.40
CA ILE A 262 4.83 -3.50 -9.95
C ILE A 262 6.27 -3.57 -9.46
N PHE A 263 6.48 -3.11 -8.23
CA PHE A 263 7.69 -3.31 -7.46
C PHE A 263 7.40 -4.41 -6.43
N TYR A 264 8.08 -5.55 -6.54
CA TYR A 264 7.69 -6.80 -5.87
C TYR A 264 8.92 -7.64 -5.53
N VAL A 265 8.79 -8.60 -4.63
CA VAL A 265 9.86 -9.57 -4.35
C VAL A 265 9.74 -10.74 -5.33
N GLY A 266 10.86 -11.10 -5.98
CA GLY A 266 10.94 -12.21 -6.93
C GLY A 266 10.48 -13.55 -6.36
N ARG A 267 10.20 -14.53 -7.22
CA ARG A 267 9.97 -15.91 -6.77
C ARG A 267 11.29 -16.65 -6.60
#